data_AF-A0A932H2G7-F1
#
_entry.id   AF-A0A932H2G7-F1
#
_cell.length_a   1.000
_cell.length_b   1.000
_cell.length_c   1.000
_cell.angle_alpha   90.00
_cell.angle_beta   90.00
_cell.angle_gamma   90.00
#
_symmetry.space_group_name_H-M   'P 1'
#
loop_
_entity.id
_entity.type
_entity.pdbx_description
1 polymer ?
#
loop_
_entity_poly.entity_id
_entity_poly.type
_entity_poly.pdbx_seq_one_letter_code
_entity_poly.pdbx_strand_id
1 'polypeptide(L)'
;MRKHRPAGEKPLYWVGSSKRDLLGFPEEVVDNIGYALGVVQYGGHPPSAKPWKGLGPGVHEIVEDDKSGTFRAVYTVRFAKAVYALHAFQKKSPSGVRTAKTDVDLIRDRLRAAKKDYEERYGKETK
;
A
#
# COMPACT_ATOMS: atom_id res chain seq x y z
N MET A 1 -15.46 9.82 0.93
CA MET A 1 -14.05 10.22 1.20
C MET A 1 -14.06 11.20 2.38
N ARG A 2 -13.10 11.10 3.30
CA ARG A 2 -12.99 12.06 4.42
C ARG A 2 -12.85 13.48 3.83
N LYS A 3 -13.78 14.36 4.18
CA LYS A 3 -13.83 15.76 3.69
C LYS A 3 -12.75 16.65 4.33
N HIS A 4 -12.18 16.21 5.44
CA HIS A 4 -11.13 16.92 6.17
C HIS A 4 -10.03 15.93 6.58
N ARG A 5 -8.78 16.28 6.27
CA ARG A 5 -7.58 15.54 6.70
C ARG A 5 -6.90 16.36 7.81
N PRO A 6 -6.55 15.76 8.96
CA PRO A 6 -5.80 16.47 9.99
C PRO A 6 -4.45 16.98 9.45
N ALA A 7 -3.92 18.04 10.08
CA ALA A 7 -2.63 18.59 9.71
C ALA A 7 -1.52 17.51 9.78
N GLY A 8 -0.62 17.52 8.79
CA GLY A 8 0.48 16.56 8.69
C GLY A 8 0.13 15.19 8.07
N GLU A 9 -1.16 14.88 7.84
CA GLU A 9 -1.56 13.62 7.19
C GLU A 9 -1.34 13.69 5.67
N LYS A 10 -0.37 12.92 5.15
CA LYS A 10 -0.24 12.72 3.70
C LYS A 10 -1.48 12.02 3.14
N PRO A 11 -1.99 12.41 1.96
CA PRO A 11 -3.10 11.71 1.34
C PRO A 11 -2.69 10.27 0.99
N LEU A 12 -3.63 9.35 1.22
CA LEU A 12 -3.53 7.96 0.77
C LEU A 12 -4.38 7.76 -0.48
N TYR A 13 -3.74 7.42 -1.59
CA TYR A 13 -4.41 7.10 -2.84
C TYR A 13 -4.43 5.58 -3.07
N TRP A 14 -5.59 5.07 -3.47
CA TRP A 14 -5.80 3.66 -3.75
C TRP A 14 -5.69 3.42 -5.25
N VAL A 15 -4.78 2.54 -5.66
CA VAL A 15 -4.55 2.25 -7.08
C VAL A 15 -5.37 1.04 -7.53
N GLY A 16 -6.18 1.24 -8.56
CA GLY A 16 -7.02 0.17 -9.12
C GLY A 16 -7.97 -0.39 -8.06
N SER A 17 -8.00 -1.72 -7.91
CA SER A 17 -8.90 -2.40 -6.97
C SER A 17 -8.37 -2.50 -5.54
N SER A 18 -7.18 -1.98 -5.22
CA SER A 18 -6.49 -2.26 -3.96
C SER A 18 -7.34 -1.98 -2.71
N LYS A 19 -8.18 -0.93 -2.72
CA LYS A 19 -9.11 -0.65 -1.62
C LYS A 19 -10.19 -1.71 -1.48
N ARG A 20 -10.82 -2.09 -2.59
CA ARG A 20 -11.88 -3.09 -2.60
C ARG A 20 -11.33 -4.45 -2.16
N ASP A 21 -10.13 -4.80 -2.64
CA ASP A 21 -9.48 -6.05 -2.30
C ASP A 21 -9.13 -6.10 -0.80
N LEU A 22 -8.62 -5.00 -0.22
CA LEU A 22 -8.41 -4.87 1.23
C LEU A 22 -9.72 -5.04 2.00
N LEU A 23 -10.79 -4.33 1.60
CA LEU A 23 -12.08 -4.40 2.27
C LEU A 23 -12.78 -5.77 2.15
N GLY A 24 -12.24 -6.69 1.34
CA GLY A 24 -12.68 -8.08 1.28
C GLY A 24 -11.99 -8.99 2.30
N PHE A 25 -11.07 -8.48 3.12
CA PHE A 25 -10.38 -9.23 4.16
C PHE A 25 -11.21 -9.35 5.44
N PRO A 26 -10.82 -10.24 6.37
CA PRO A 26 -11.37 -10.24 7.73
C PRO A 26 -11.27 -8.86 8.38
N GLU A 27 -12.27 -8.48 9.17
CA GLU A 27 -12.40 -7.15 9.77
C GLU A 27 -11.15 -6.71 10.54
N GLU A 28 -10.62 -7.59 11.40
CA GLU A 28 -9.41 -7.32 12.18
C GLU A 28 -8.18 -7.06 11.29
N VAL A 29 -8.07 -7.77 10.16
CA VAL A 29 -6.99 -7.54 9.17
C VAL A 29 -7.16 -6.18 8.50
N VAL A 30 -8.40 -5.80 8.17
CA VAL A 30 -8.70 -4.48 7.60
C VAL A 30 -8.31 -3.37 8.57
N ASP A 31 -8.67 -3.52 9.85
CA ASP A 31 -8.37 -2.55 10.89
C ASP A 31 -6.87 -2.39 11.12
N ASN A 32 -6.13 -3.50 11.25
CA ASN A 32 -4.69 -3.49 11.48
C ASN A 32 -3.93 -2.87 10.29
N ILE A 33 -4.26 -3.27 9.06
CA ILE A 33 -3.66 -2.68 7.85
C ILE A 33 -4.04 -1.20 7.73
N GLY A 34 -5.29 -0.84 8.03
CA GLY A 34 -5.77 0.54 8.01
C GLY A 34 -5.00 1.43 9.00
N TYR A 35 -4.79 0.94 10.22
CA TYR A 35 -3.99 1.62 11.23
C TYR A 35 -2.53 1.79 10.78
N ALA A 36 -1.91 0.74 10.27
CA ALA A 36 -0.54 0.79 9.76
C ALA A 36 -0.39 1.78 8.60
N LEU A 37 -1.34 1.82 7.65
CA LEU A 37 -1.35 2.84 6.59
C LEU A 37 -1.52 4.25 7.15
N GLY A 38 -2.33 4.42 8.20
CA GLY A 38 -2.45 5.68 8.93
C GLY A 38 -1.10 6.16 9.51
N VAL A 39 -0.35 5.27 10.16
CA VAL A 39 1.01 5.58 10.66
C VAL A 39 1.92 6.03 9.51
N VAL A 40 1.87 5.35 8.36
CA VAL A 40 2.64 5.72 7.16
C VAL A 40 2.25 7.10 6.62
N GLN A 41 0.96 7.46 6.64
CA GLN A 41 0.50 8.78 6.20
C GLN A 41 1.10 9.93 7.02
N TYR A 42 1.45 9.70 8.28
CA TYR A 42 2.16 10.65 9.13
C TYR A 42 3.69 10.55 9.05
N GLY A 43 4.22 9.74 8.12
CA GLY A 43 5.66 9.53 7.93
C GLY A 43 6.29 8.54 8.92
N GLY A 44 5.48 7.86 9.72
CA GLY A 44 5.94 6.79 10.60
C GLY A 44 6.24 5.49 9.85
N HIS A 45 6.88 4.56 10.55
CA HIS A 45 7.15 3.21 10.05
C HIS A 45 6.49 2.19 10.98
N PRO A 46 5.34 1.59 10.61
CA PRO A 46 4.67 0.62 11.45
C PRO A 46 5.51 -0.67 11.55
N PRO A 47 5.53 -1.37 12.71
CA PRO A 47 6.33 -2.58 12.89
C PRO A 47 6.01 -3.71 11.91
N SER A 48 4.77 -3.78 11.40
CA SER A 48 4.35 -4.78 10.41
C SER A 48 4.79 -4.45 8.97
N ALA A 49 5.36 -3.25 8.72
CA ALA A 49 5.87 -2.89 7.41
C ALA A 49 7.27 -3.47 7.15
N LYS A 50 7.46 -4.03 5.95
CA LYS A 50 8.72 -4.60 5.47
C LYS A 50 9.05 -4.05 4.09
N PRO A 51 10.34 -3.84 3.75
CA PRO A 51 10.72 -3.46 2.40
C PRO A 51 10.32 -4.53 1.38
N TRP A 52 9.68 -4.11 0.28
CA TRP A 52 9.36 -5.01 -0.82
C TRP A 52 10.61 -5.27 -1.67
N LYS A 53 10.94 -6.54 -1.89
CA LYS A 53 12.11 -6.94 -2.69
C LYS A 53 11.82 -6.88 -4.19
N GLY A 54 12.77 -6.36 -4.97
CA GLY A 54 12.75 -6.46 -6.44
C GLY A 54 12.10 -5.31 -7.22
N LEU A 55 11.52 -4.31 -6.54
CA LEU A 55 11.01 -3.09 -7.22
C LEU A 55 11.83 -1.83 -6.93
N GLY A 56 12.87 -1.93 -6.09
CA GLY A 56 13.71 -0.81 -5.64
C GLY A 56 13.23 -0.17 -4.33
N PRO A 57 13.96 0.82 -3.79
CA PRO A 57 13.69 1.43 -2.49
C PRO A 57 12.33 2.13 -2.43
N GLY A 58 11.74 2.29 -1.24
CA GLY A 58 10.51 3.06 -1.06
C GLY A 58 9.20 2.33 -1.40
N VAL A 59 9.25 1.06 -1.80
CA VAL A 59 8.08 0.17 -1.87
C VAL A 59 8.12 -0.77 -0.68
N HIS A 60 7.00 -0.92 0.02
CA HIS A 60 6.90 -1.68 1.25
C HIS A 60 5.63 -2.53 1.24
N GLU A 61 5.61 -3.57 2.07
CA GLU A 61 4.44 -4.39 2.35
C GLU A 61 4.14 -4.37 3.85
N ILE A 62 2.88 -4.17 4.22
CA ILE A 62 2.36 -4.52 5.54
C ILE A 62 2.00 -6.00 5.49
N VAL A 63 2.39 -6.76 6.51
CA VAL A 63 2.07 -8.18 6.65
C VAL A 63 1.22 -8.37 7.89
N GLU A 64 0.02 -8.90 7.73
CA GLU A 64 -0.88 -9.26 8.82
C GLU A 64 -1.30 -10.72 8.67
N ASP A 65 -1.27 -11.46 9.77
CA ASP A 65 -1.67 -12.87 9.83
C ASP A 65 -2.97 -13.00 10.62
N ASP A 66 -3.85 -13.88 10.17
CA ASP A 66 -5.02 -14.32 10.94
C ASP A 66 -5.20 -15.84 10.83
N LYS A 67 -6.28 -16.36 11.42
CA LYS A 67 -6.61 -17.80 11.39
C LYS A 67 -6.84 -18.37 9.98
N SER A 68 -7.17 -17.53 9.00
CA SER A 68 -7.44 -17.88 7.61
C SER A 68 -6.22 -17.75 6.70
N GLY A 69 -5.18 -17.02 7.12
CA GLY A 69 -3.87 -17.00 6.45
C GLY A 69 -3.13 -15.68 6.58
N THR A 70 -2.17 -15.47 5.68
CA THR A 70 -1.33 -14.24 5.64
C THR A 70 -1.87 -13.27 4.60
N PHE A 71 -2.11 -12.03 5.00
CA PHE A 71 -2.56 -10.92 4.17
C PHE A 71 -1.46 -9.89 4.02
N ARG A 72 -1.43 -9.26 2.84
CA ARG A 72 -0.45 -8.23 2.54
C ARG A 72 -1.08 -7.03 1.89
N ALA A 73 -0.66 -5.85 2.31
CA ALA A 73 -0.94 -4.59 1.63
C ALA A 73 0.36 -3.92 1.20
N VAL A 74 0.54 -3.78 -0.11
CA VAL A 74 1.74 -3.19 -0.71
C VAL A 74 1.49 -1.72 -1.00
N TYR A 75 2.44 -0.87 -0.60
CA TYR A 75 2.35 0.57 -0.75
C TYR A 75 3.70 1.20 -1.14
N THR A 76 3.68 2.44 -1.59
CA THR A 76 4.89 3.21 -1.90
C THR A 76 4.90 4.57 -1.20
N VAL A 77 6.08 4.94 -0.72
CA VAL A 77 6.41 6.23 -0.10
C VAL A 77 7.42 7.03 -0.92
N ARG A 78 7.71 6.60 -2.17
CA ARG A 78 8.61 7.31 -3.10
C ARG A 78 8.16 8.73 -3.42
N PHE A 79 6.89 9.01 -3.21
CA PHE A 79 6.22 10.24 -3.59
C PHE A 79 6.07 11.13 -2.36
N ALA A 80 6.90 12.17 -2.27
CA ALA A 80 7.07 12.93 -1.02
C ALA A 80 5.74 13.45 -0.45
N LYS A 81 4.81 13.86 -1.31
CA LYS A 81 3.53 14.48 -0.93
C LYS A 81 2.39 13.49 -0.70
N ALA A 82 2.54 12.20 -1.01
CA ALA A 82 1.42 11.24 -0.98
C ALA A 82 1.86 9.78 -0.80
N VAL A 83 1.01 8.99 -0.16
CA VAL A 83 1.17 7.53 -0.05
C VAL A 83 0.25 6.87 -1.07
N TYR A 84 0.72 5.81 -1.72
CA TYR A 84 -0.11 5.03 -2.66
C TYR A 84 -0.20 3.58 -2.21
N ALA A 85 -1.41 3.09 -1.96
CA ALA A 85 -1.71 1.68 -1.75
C ALA A 85 -1.87 0.98 -3.11
N LEU A 86 -0.88 0.17 -3.45
CA LEU A 86 -0.72 -0.47 -4.76
C LEU A 86 -1.54 -1.76 -4.86
N HIS A 87 -1.50 -2.63 -3.86
CA HIS A 87 -2.19 -3.91 -3.93
C HIS A 87 -2.51 -4.44 -2.55
N ALA A 88 -3.60 -5.20 -2.43
CA ALA A 88 -3.93 -5.94 -1.22
C ALA A 88 -4.30 -7.36 -1.66
N PHE A 89 -3.63 -8.38 -1.10
CA PHE A 89 -3.93 -9.77 -1.41
C PHE A 89 -3.71 -10.69 -0.21
N GLN A 90 -4.44 -11.81 -0.19
CA GLN A 90 -4.14 -12.94 0.68
C GLN A 90 -3.15 -13.86 -0.03
N LYS A 91 -2.11 -14.27 0.68
CA LYS A 91 -1.14 -15.23 0.18
C LYS A 91 -1.79 -16.61 0.09
N LYS A 92 -1.77 -17.23 -1.09
CA LYS A 92 -2.41 -18.53 -1.35
C LYS A 92 -1.75 -19.74 -0.65
N SER A 93 -0.51 -19.60 -0.17
CA SER A 93 0.20 -20.66 0.55
C SER A 93 0.88 -20.07 1.78
N PRO A 94 0.59 -20.58 2.99
CA PRO A 94 1.26 -20.16 4.22
C PRO A 94 2.78 -20.36 4.13
N SER A 95 3.23 -21.49 3.56
CA SER A 95 4.64 -21.90 3.51
C SER A 95 5.45 -21.38 2.31
N GLY A 96 4.81 -20.99 1.20
CA GLY A 96 5.54 -20.53 0.01
C GLY A 96 6.21 -19.16 0.21
N VAL A 97 7.54 -19.05 0.19
CA VAL A 97 8.23 -17.75 0.45
C VAL A 97 7.93 -16.70 -0.63
N ARG A 98 7.59 -17.13 -1.86
CA ARG A 98 7.48 -16.28 -3.04
C ARG A 98 6.03 -15.83 -3.28
N THR A 99 5.83 -14.52 -3.41
CA THR A 99 4.58 -13.95 -3.92
C THR A 99 4.33 -14.42 -5.35
N ALA A 100 3.07 -14.69 -5.71
CA ALA A 100 2.72 -15.15 -7.05
C ALA A 100 3.15 -14.12 -8.10
N LYS A 101 3.65 -14.60 -9.25
CA LYS A 101 4.13 -13.73 -10.33
C LYS A 101 3.06 -12.71 -10.77
N THR A 102 1.80 -13.13 -10.78
CA THR A 102 0.65 -12.28 -11.08
C THR A 102 0.54 -11.07 -10.15
N ASP A 103 0.75 -11.25 -8.84
CA ASP A 103 0.71 -10.15 -7.88
C ASP A 103 1.93 -9.23 -8.04
N VAL A 104 3.11 -9.79 -8.29
CA VAL A 104 4.34 -9.01 -8.54
C VAL A 104 4.18 -8.13 -9.78
N ASP A 105 3.69 -8.69 -10.88
CA ASP A 105 3.47 -7.98 -12.14
C ASP A 105 2.41 -6.87 -11.95
N LEU A 106 1.31 -7.16 -11.23
CA LEU A 106 0.27 -6.19 -10.93
C LEU A 106 0.78 -5.02 -10.06
N ILE A 107 1.58 -5.30 -9.03
CA ILE A 107 2.19 -4.26 -8.20
C ILE A 107 3.09 -3.36 -9.06
N ARG A 108 3.89 -3.93 -9.97
CA ARG A 108 4.75 -3.16 -10.86
C ARG A 108 3.95 -2.23 -11.76
N ASP A 109 2.87 -2.72 -12.36
CA ASP A 109 2.02 -1.91 -13.24
C ASP A 109 1.30 -0.81 -12.47
N ARG A 110 0.79 -1.12 -11.28
CA ARG A 110 0.17 -0.12 -10.39
C ARG A 110 1.16 0.89 -9.84
N LEU A 111 2.43 0.53 -9.64
CA LEU A 111 3.49 1.48 -9.29
C LEU A 111 3.75 2.49 -10.42
N ARG A 112 3.70 2.06 -11.68
CA ARG A 112 3.77 2.97 -12.84
C ARG A 112 2.57 3.90 -12.90
N ALA A 113 1.37 3.37 -12.66
CA ALA A 113 0.14 4.18 -12.59
C ALA A 113 0.21 5.22 -11.46
N ALA A 114 0.69 4.83 -10.28
CA ALA A 114 0.89 5.74 -9.15
C ALA A 114 1.87 6.87 -9.48
N LYS A 115 2.97 6.56 -10.20
CA LYS A 115 3.93 7.57 -10.65
C LYS A 115 3.27 8.60 -11.56
N LYS A 116 2.50 8.14 -12.56
CA LYS A 116 1.79 9.02 -13.49
C LYS A 116 0.77 9.91 -12.76
N ASP A 117 -0.04 9.33 -11.89
CA ASP A 117 -1.02 10.08 -11.09
C ASP A 117 -0.33 11.13 -10.18
N TYR A 118 0.81 10.79 -9.59
CA TYR A 118 1.58 11.73 -8.79
C TYR A 118 2.09 12.92 -9.62
N GLU A 119 2.65 12.66 -10.80
CA GLU A 119 3.11 13.70 -11.73
C GLU A 119 1.96 14.61 -12.19
N GLU A 120 0.80 14.04 -12.50
CA GLU A 120 -0.39 14.80 -12.89
C GLU A 120 -0.92 15.71 -11.76
N ARG A 121 -0.90 15.22 -10.51
CA ARG A 121 -1.38 15.97 -9.34
C ARG A 121 -0.40 17.01 -8.83
N TYR A 122 0.88 16.68 -8.81
CA TYR A 122 1.89 17.43 -8.06
C TYR A 122 3.06 17.92 -8.91
N GLY A 123 3.18 17.47 -10.16
CA GLY A 123 4.28 17.83 -11.07
C GLY A 123 4.19 19.24 -11.65
N LYS A 124 3.10 19.98 -11.40
CA LYS A 124 2.91 21.36 -11.86
C LYS A 124 3.43 22.44 -10.88
N GLU A 125 3.96 22.05 -9.72
CA GLU A 125 4.58 22.99 -8.77
C GLU A 125 6.05 23.28 -9.12
N THR A 126 6.28 23.75 -10.34
CA THR A 126 7.53 24.43 -10.71
C THR A 126 7.19 25.65 -11.54
N LYS A 127 6.93 26.76 -10.83
CA LYS A 127 7.28 28.12 -11.24
C LYS A 127 7.71 28.88 -10.00
#